data_AF-A0A3B9DDH4-F1
#
_entry.id   AF-A0A3B9DDH4-F1
#
_cell.length_a   1.000
_cell.length_b   1.000
_cell.length_c   1.000
_cell.angle_alpha   90.00
_cell.angle_beta   90.00
_cell.angle_gamma   90.00
#
_symmetry.space_group_name_H-M   'P 1'
#
loop_
_entity.id
_entity.type
_entity.pdbx_description
1 polymer ?
#
loop_
_entity_poly.entity_id
_entity_poly.type
_entity_poly.pdbx_seq_one_letter_code
_entity_poly.pdbx_strand_id
1 'polypeptide(L)'
;VGLALKKIHDKHLYRDEFGYGDGGWRKYLRVYWEMANTRSYQLMDAVKFVEQLKLSTMVDKLPEKERHVRPIVQHVPDEDSVKVWGDVLALADKENDGRVTAKIVNQVVEPYKTNGEATEWDSGLASDRLVDWLRAELKKWPDDDLPEAVHWVEQIAKEFRS
;
A
#
# COMPACT_ATOMS: atom_id res chain seq x y z
N VAL A 1 13.59 12.94 3.08
CA VAL A 1 13.63 12.00 1.92
C VAL A 1 12.23 11.75 1.36
N GLY A 2 11.30 11.09 2.10
CA GLY A 2 9.96 10.76 1.59
C GLY A 2 9.18 11.94 0.98
N LEU A 3 9.22 13.11 1.61
CA LEU A 3 8.52 14.30 1.09
C LEU A 3 9.09 14.78 -0.26
N ALA A 4 10.41 14.67 -0.45
CA ALA A 4 11.05 15.02 -1.71
C ALA A 4 10.68 14.01 -2.79
N LEU A 5 10.76 12.70 -2.47
CA LEU A 5 10.34 11.62 -3.37
C LEU A 5 8.89 11.80 -3.81
N LYS A 6 7.97 12.07 -2.88
CA LYS A 6 6.55 12.34 -3.17
C LYS A 6 6.39 13.52 -4.14
N LYS A 7 7.05 14.65 -3.88
CA LYS A 7 6.98 15.84 -4.77
C LYS A 7 7.52 15.56 -6.17
N ILE A 8 8.62 14.83 -6.28
CA ILE A 8 9.22 14.45 -7.56
C ILE A 8 8.31 13.49 -8.31
N HIS A 9 7.76 12.50 -7.61
CA HIS A 9 6.86 11.50 -8.17
C HIS A 9 5.53 12.12 -8.65
N ASP A 10 4.86 12.91 -7.80
CA ASP A 10 3.57 13.57 -8.09
C ASP A 10 3.66 14.55 -9.27
N LYS A 11 4.79 15.26 -9.39
CA LYS A 11 5.05 16.19 -10.51
C LYS A 11 5.72 15.52 -11.70
N HIS A 12 6.01 14.23 -11.61
CA HIS A 12 6.68 13.45 -12.62
C HIS A 12 8.01 14.06 -13.14
N LEU A 13 8.78 14.70 -12.25
CA LEU A 13 9.99 15.46 -12.63
C LEU A 13 11.13 14.60 -13.18
N TYR A 14 10.98 13.28 -13.11
CA TYR A 14 11.94 12.33 -13.66
C TYR A 14 11.67 11.97 -15.13
N ARG A 15 10.50 12.32 -15.68
CA ARG A 15 10.07 11.84 -17.01
C ARG A 15 10.92 12.38 -18.15
N ASP A 16 11.40 13.61 -18.04
CA ASP A 16 12.20 14.25 -19.08
C ASP A 16 13.50 13.49 -19.37
N GLU A 17 14.10 12.87 -18.34
CA GLU A 17 15.37 12.14 -18.46
C GLU A 17 15.19 10.62 -18.51
N PHE A 18 14.17 10.06 -17.84
CA PHE A 18 13.99 8.61 -17.67
C PHE A 18 12.79 8.00 -18.38
N GLY A 19 11.95 8.83 -19.01
CA GLY A 19 10.75 8.38 -19.72
C GLY A 19 9.54 8.15 -18.80
N TYR A 20 8.44 7.67 -19.42
CA TYR A 20 7.13 7.53 -18.79
C TYR A 20 6.96 6.20 -18.04
N GLY A 21 5.94 6.14 -17.18
CA GLY A 21 5.55 4.95 -16.43
C GLY A 21 6.53 4.53 -15.33
N ASP A 22 6.32 3.32 -14.81
CA ASP A 22 7.09 2.79 -13.67
C ASP A 22 8.54 2.43 -14.03
N GLY A 23 8.81 2.15 -15.31
CA GLY A 23 10.16 1.89 -15.80
C GLY A 23 11.08 3.09 -15.60
N GLY A 24 10.59 4.30 -15.93
CA GLY A 24 11.33 5.54 -15.73
C GLY A 24 11.55 5.86 -14.26
N TRP A 25 10.52 5.65 -13.42
CA TRP A 25 10.64 5.88 -11.97
C TRP A 25 11.67 4.97 -11.32
N ARG A 26 11.65 3.68 -11.64
CA ARG A 26 12.64 2.71 -11.13
C ARG A 26 14.07 3.07 -11.54
N LYS A 27 14.26 3.56 -12.77
CA LYS A 27 15.58 3.97 -13.27
C LYS A 27 16.08 5.22 -12.53
N TYR A 28 15.22 6.22 -12.37
CA TYR A 28 15.50 7.43 -11.59
C TYR A 28 15.95 7.11 -10.15
N LEU A 29 15.18 6.27 -9.44
CA LEU A 29 15.50 5.86 -8.07
C LEU A 29 16.85 5.15 -7.96
N ARG A 30 17.17 4.28 -8.94
CA ARG A 30 18.45 3.57 -8.95
C ARG A 30 19.63 4.50 -9.17
N VAL A 31 19.49 5.46 -10.09
CA VAL A 31 20.58 6.37 -10.49
C VAL A 31 20.85 7.45 -9.44
N TYR A 32 19.79 8.09 -8.91
CA TYR A 32 19.96 9.27 -8.05
C TYR A 32 19.79 9.00 -6.56
N TRP A 33 19.09 7.93 -6.20
CA TRP A 33 18.75 7.64 -4.80
C TRP A 33 19.32 6.32 -4.27
N GLU A 34 19.95 5.53 -5.15
CA GLU A 34 20.46 4.18 -4.85
C GLU A 34 19.41 3.31 -4.13
N MET A 35 18.13 3.47 -4.50
CA MET A 35 17.00 2.97 -3.74
C MET A 35 16.13 2.01 -4.56
N ALA A 36 15.58 0.99 -3.90
CA ALA A 36 14.58 0.11 -4.47
C ALA A 36 13.20 0.79 -4.60
N ASN A 37 12.42 0.36 -5.61
CA ASN A 37 11.09 0.89 -5.87
C ASN A 37 10.17 0.81 -4.63
N THR A 38 10.10 -0.36 -4.02
CA THR A 38 9.30 -0.63 -2.81
C THR A 38 9.64 0.33 -1.68
N ARG A 39 10.93 0.61 -1.46
CA ARG A 39 11.35 1.52 -0.39
C ARG A 39 10.90 2.96 -0.67
N SER A 40 10.87 3.38 -1.93
CA SER A 40 10.39 4.71 -2.30
C SER A 40 8.89 4.88 -1.97
N TYR A 41 8.05 3.89 -2.32
CA TYR A 41 6.62 3.94 -2.02
C TYR A 41 6.35 3.93 -0.52
N GLN A 42 7.02 3.06 0.24
CA GLN A 42 6.94 3.07 1.71
C GLN A 42 7.23 4.45 2.30
N LEU A 43 8.24 5.15 1.80
CA LEU A 43 8.58 6.50 2.25
C LEU A 43 7.56 7.55 1.82
N MET A 44 6.94 7.39 0.64
CA MET A 44 5.88 8.29 0.16
C MET A 44 4.57 8.06 0.91
N ASP A 45 4.19 6.82 1.15
CA ASP A 45 2.96 6.48 1.86
C ASP A 45 3.04 6.86 3.34
N ALA A 46 4.23 6.75 3.95
CA ALA A 46 4.46 7.30 5.28
C ALA A 46 4.24 8.83 5.34
N VAL A 47 4.56 9.56 4.27
CA VAL A 47 4.29 11.00 4.19
C VAL A 47 2.81 11.27 4.01
N LYS A 48 2.12 10.54 3.14
CA LYS A 48 0.67 10.66 2.96
C LYS A 48 -0.07 10.43 4.28
N PHE A 49 0.33 9.42 5.04
CA PHE A 49 -0.26 9.15 6.35
C PHE A 49 -0.04 10.30 7.33
N VAL A 50 1.17 10.86 7.41
CA VAL A 50 1.43 12.04 8.26
C VAL A 50 0.62 13.26 7.80
N GLU A 51 0.44 13.46 6.49
CA GLU A 51 -0.43 14.51 5.94
C GLU A 51 -1.89 14.29 6.35
N GLN A 52 -2.39 13.05 6.30
CA GLN A 52 -3.72 12.67 6.77
C GLN A 52 -3.90 12.95 8.27
N LEU A 53 -2.91 12.58 9.10
CA LEU A 53 -2.96 12.85 10.55
C LEU A 53 -2.98 14.34 10.86
N LYS A 54 -2.26 15.18 10.09
CA LYS A 54 -2.28 16.65 10.26
C LYS A 54 -3.63 17.27 9.98
N LEU A 55 -4.43 16.65 9.11
CA LEU A 55 -5.78 17.11 8.78
C LEU A 55 -6.82 16.57 9.77
N SER A 56 -6.47 15.56 10.55
CA SER A 56 -7.34 14.97 11.57
C SER A 56 -7.34 15.80 12.85
N THR A 57 -8.52 15.97 13.45
CA THR A 57 -8.68 16.54 14.79
C THR A 57 -8.69 15.48 15.89
N MET A 58 -8.63 14.20 15.53
CA MET A 58 -8.73 13.07 16.48
C MET A 58 -7.42 12.80 17.23
N VAL A 59 -6.30 13.30 16.73
CA VAL A 59 -4.97 13.01 17.27
C VAL A 59 -4.16 14.30 17.44
N ASP A 60 -3.37 14.38 18.50
CA ASP A 60 -2.61 15.56 18.90
C ASP A 60 -1.09 15.39 18.70
N LYS A 61 -0.63 14.15 18.58
CA LYS A 61 0.79 13.79 18.37
C LYS A 61 1.00 13.14 17.01
N LEU A 62 2.04 13.58 16.30
CA LEU A 62 2.45 13.00 15.01
C LEU A 62 3.55 11.94 15.18
N PRO A 63 3.65 10.97 14.24
CA PRO A 63 4.74 10.00 14.24
C PRO A 63 6.10 10.69 14.04
N GLU A 64 7.05 10.43 14.94
CA GLU A 64 8.41 10.96 14.81
C GLU A 64 9.30 10.15 13.85
N LYS A 65 8.97 8.86 13.66
CA LYS A 65 9.82 7.92 12.94
C LYS A 65 9.00 7.13 11.93
N GLU A 66 9.51 7.01 10.71
CA GLU A 66 8.86 6.26 9.63
C GLU A 66 8.58 4.80 10.01
N ARG A 67 9.47 4.17 10.79
CA ARG A 67 9.26 2.80 11.27
C ARG A 67 8.03 2.62 12.16
N HIS A 68 7.49 3.69 12.75
CA HIS A 68 6.24 3.66 13.52
C HIS A 68 5.02 3.72 12.59
N VAL A 69 5.17 4.34 11.42
CA VAL A 69 4.10 4.52 10.43
C VAL A 69 3.95 3.30 9.53
N ARG A 70 5.08 2.71 9.13
CA ARG A 70 5.13 1.62 8.16
C ARG A 70 4.19 0.44 8.47
N PRO A 71 4.09 -0.08 9.72
CA PRO A 71 3.17 -1.18 10.00
C PRO A 71 1.70 -0.79 9.81
N ILE A 72 1.33 0.46 10.11
CA ILE A 72 -0.04 0.95 9.97
C ILE A 72 -0.38 1.05 8.49
N VAL A 73 0.44 1.76 7.72
CA VAL A 73 0.25 1.93 6.27
C VAL A 73 0.22 0.59 5.52
N GLN A 74 0.98 -0.40 5.98
CA GLN A 74 1.08 -1.69 5.30
C GLN A 74 -0.10 -2.63 5.57
N HIS A 75 -0.74 -2.53 6.73
CA HIS A 75 -1.68 -3.56 7.19
C HIS A 75 -3.05 -3.02 7.55
N VAL A 76 -3.18 -1.72 7.82
CA VAL A 76 -4.42 -1.10 8.26
C VAL A 76 -5.08 -0.41 7.08
N PRO A 77 -6.37 -0.65 6.82
CA PRO A 77 -7.13 0.10 5.82
C PRO A 77 -7.05 1.62 6.05
N ASP A 78 -7.06 2.40 4.97
CA ASP A 78 -6.92 3.86 5.04
C ASP A 78 -7.98 4.53 5.95
N GLU A 79 -9.20 3.99 5.96
CA GLU A 79 -10.33 4.44 6.79
C GLU A 79 -10.09 4.26 8.30
N ASP A 80 -9.38 3.22 8.68
CA ASP A 80 -9.08 2.87 10.08
C ASP A 80 -7.73 3.43 10.56
N SER A 81 -6.86 3.83 9.63
CA SER A 81 -5.46 4.20 9.90
C SER A 81 -5.30 5.32 10.94
N VAL A 82 -6.16 6.35 10.90
CA VAL A 82 -6.16 7.47 11.86
C VAL A 82 -6.60 7.03 13.25
N LYS A 83 -7.63 6.18 13.31
CA LYS A 83 -8.14 5.62 14.56
C LYS A 83 -7.08 4.73 15.21
N VAL A 84 -6.44 3.86 14.42
CA VAL A 84 -5.35 2.99 14.88
C VAL A 84 -4.18 3.82 15.43
N TRP A 85 -3.86 4.97 14.82
CA TRP A 85 -2.85 5.87 15.41
C TRP A 85 -3.29 6.43 16.76
N GLY A 86 -4.55 6.83 16.90
CA GLY A 86 -5.12 7.22 18.19
C GLY A 86 -4.99 6.12 19.25
N ASP A 87 -5.28 4.86 18.88
CA ASP A 87 -5.14 3.70 19.76
C ASP A 87 -3.67 3.46 20.16
N VAL A 88 -2.72 3.69 19.24
CA VAL A 88 -1.27 3.66 19.53
C VAL A 88 -0.89 4.73 20.56
N LEU A 89 -1.40 5.95 20.43
CA LEU A 89 -1.13 7.03 21.38
C LEU A 89 -1.71 6.71 22.76
N ALA A 90 -2.97 6.25 22.81
CA ALA A 90 -3.63 5.85 24.05
C ALA A 90 -2.88 4.71 24.77
N LEU A 91 -2.41 3.72 24.01
CA LEU A 91 -1.62 2.62 24.56
C LEU A 91 -0.25 3.08 25.04
N ALA A 92 0.39 4.02 24.32
CA ALA A 92 1.67 4.59 24.73
C ALA A 92 1.57 5.43 26.00
N ASP A 93 0.51 6.23 26.13
CA ASP A 93 0.25 7.00 27.36
C ASP A 93 0.00 6.06 28.55
N LYS A 94 -0.68 4.93 28.35
CA LYS A 94 -0.93 3.93 29.39
C LYS A 94 0.31 3.12 29.79
N GLU A 95 1.10 2.66 28.82
CA GLU A 95 2.13 1.63 29.07
C GLU A 95 3.57 2.17 29.07
N ASN A 96 3.80 3.37 28.56
CA ASN A 96 5.16 3.84 28.31
C ASN A 96 5.33 5.37 28.42
N ASP A 97 4.57 6.02 29.31
CA ASP A 97 4.68 7.45 29.60
C ASP A 97 4.59 8.32 28.33
N GLY A 98 3.68 7.92 27.42
CA GLY A 98 3.42 8.59 26.15
C GLY A 98 4.47 8.38 25.06
N ARG A 99 5.48 7.53 25.29
CA ARG A 99 6.53 7.24 24.29
C ARG A 99 6.08 6.14 23.34
N VAL A 100 5.88 6.50 22.07
CA VAL A 100 5.57 5.53 21.02
C VAL A 100 6.80 4.68 20.68
N THR A 101 6.63 3.35 20.74
CA THR A 101 7.66 2.38 20.36
C THR A 101 7.16 1.44 19.27
N ALA A 102 8.08 0.79 18.55
CA ALA A 102 7.71 -0.21 17.54
C ALA A 102 6.92 -1.39 18.13
N LYS A 103 7.14 -1.73 19.40
CA LYS A 103 6.39 -2.77 20.10
C LYS A 103 4.91 -2.39 20.24
N ILE A 104 4.65 -1.17 20.73
CA ILE A 104 3.29 -0.63 20.92
C ILE A 104 2.57 -0.56 19.58
N VAL A 105 3.21 -0.01 18.55
CA VAL A 105 2.64 0.04 17.20
C VAL A 105 2.25 -1.36 16.71
N ASN A 106 3.17 -2.32 16.81
CA ASN A 106 2.90 -3.68 16.37
C ASN A 106 1.75 -4.33 17.16
N GLN A 107 1.65 -4.08 18.46
CA GLN A 107 0.58 -4.64 19.29
C GLN A 107 -0.81 -4.15 18.85
N VAL A 108 -0.94 -2.88 18.48
CA VAL A 108 -2.20 -2.32 17.98
C VAL A 108 -2.50 -2.79 16.54
N VAL A 109 -1.46 -2.95 15.72
CA VAL A 109 -1.60 -3.39 14.31
C VAL A 109 -1.78 -4.90 14.18
N GLU A 110 -1.40 -5.70 15.18
CA GLU A 110 -1.41 -7.17 15.10
C GLU A 110 -2.75 -7.77 14.64
N PRO A 111 -3.93 -7.32 15.12
CA PRO A 111 -5.22 -7.83 14.65
C PRO A 111 -5.41 -7.65 13.14
N TYR A 112 -4.87 -6.58 12.57
CA TYR A 112 -4.93 -6.26 11.14
C TYR A 112 -3.97 -7.12 10.30
N LYS A 113 -2.89 -7.65 10.90
CA LYS A 113 -1.96 -8.56 10.20
C LYS A 113 -2.55 -9.95 10.00
N THR A 114 -3.31 -10.44 10.99
CA THR A 114 -3.96 -11.76 10.96
C THR A 114 -5.30 -11.75 10.23
N ASN A 115 -5.99 -10.60 10.19
CA ASN A 115 -7.23 -10.41 9.41
C ASN A 115 -6.96 -10.04 7.94
N GLY A 116 -5.70 -10.04 7.52
CA GLY A 116 -5.29 -9.85 6.12
C GLY A 116 -5.62 -11.04 5.21
N GLU A 117 -6.86 -11.54 5.24
CA GLU A 117 -7.44 -12.14 4.04
C GLU A 117 -7.49 -11.02 3.00
N ALA A 118 -6.49 -11.04 2.11
CA ALA A 118 -6.37 -10.32 0.86
C ALA A 118 -7.48 -9.28 0.61
N THR A 119 -7.26 -8.04 1.04
CA THR A 119 -8.01 -6.92 0.49
C THR A 119 -7.74 -6.87 -1.01
N GLU A 120 -8.85 -6.87 -1.75
CA GLU A 120 -9.07 -7.07 -3.19
C GLU A 120 -8.20 -6.27 -4.19
N TRP A 121 -7.21 -5.51 -3.72
CA TRP A 121 -6.37 -4.63 -4.56
C TRP A 121 -4.87 -4.76 -4.29
N ASP A 122 -4.39 -5.93 -3.86
CA ASP A 122 -2.96 -6.23 -3.78
C ASP A 122 -2.38 -6.43 -5.21
N SER A 123 -2.24 -5.29 -5.88
CA SER A 123 -1.99 -5.03 -7.31
C SER A 123 -0.62 -5.48 -7.82
N GLY A 124 -0.10 -6.60 -7.30
CA GLY A 124 1.18 -7.18 -7.71
C GLY A 124 1.30 -8.69 -7.50
N LEU A 125 0.33 -9.33 -6.84
CA LEU A 125 0.33 -10.78 -6.56
C LEU A 125 -0.86 -11.53 -7.17
N ALA A 126 -1.78 -10.82 -7.83
CA ALA A 126 -3.07 -11.33 -8.30
C ALA A 126 -3.08 -11.82 -9.75
N SER A 127 -1.98 -12.37 -10.29
CA SER A 127 -2.06 -13.09 -11.57
C SER A 127 -2.69 -14.47 -11.34
N ASP A 128 -2.05 -15.28 -10.50
CA ASP A 128 -2.34 -16.71 -10.48
C ASP A 128 -3.62 -17.00 -9.69
N ARG A 129 -3.85 -16.28 -8.59
CA ARG A 129 -5.07 -16.39 -7.78
C ARG A 129 -6.31 -15.81 -8.46
N LEU A 130 -6.18 -14.72 -9.23
CA LEU A 130 -7.30 -14.18 -10.01
C LEU A 130 -7.68 -15.12 -11.14
N VAL A 131 -6.68 -15.71 -11.81
CA VAL A 131 -6.91 -16.74 -12.85
C VAL A 131 -7.56 -17.98 -12.24
N ASP A 132 -7.12 -18.43 -11.06
CA ASP A 132 -7.72 -19.59 -10.38
C ASP A 132 -9.16 -19.31 -9.89
N TRP A 133 -9.41 -18.09 -9.40
CA TRP A 133 -10.76 -17.66 -9.03
C TRP A 133 -11.68 -17.54 -10.25
N LEU A 134 -11.24 -16.89 -11.34
CA LEU A 134 -11.99 -16.79 -12.59
C LEU A 134 -12.32 -18.17 -13.16
N ARG A 135 -11.37 -19.12 -13.11
CA ARG A 135 -11.60 -20.52 -13.51
C ARG A 135 -12.62 -21.24 -12.63
N ALA A 136 -12.63 -20.96 -11.33
CA ALA A 136 -13.60 -21.53 -10.40
C ALA A 136 -15.00 -20.93 -10.58
N GLU A 137 -15.07 -19.65 -10.95
CA GLU A 137 -16.33 -18.95 -11.18
C GLU A 137 -16.95 -19.34 -12.54
N LEU A 138 -16.14 -19.45 -13.59
CA LEU A 138 -16.58 -19.93 -14.92
C LEU A 138 -17.18 -21.34 -14.88
N LYS A 139 -16.71 -22.21 -13.97
CA LYS A 139 -17.29 -23.55 -13.77
C LYS A 139 -18.72 -23.54 -13.25
N LYS A 140 -19.21 -22.41 -12.73
CA LYS A 140 -20.56 -22.26 -12.19
C LYS A 140 -21.55 -21.75 -13.24
N TRP A 141 -21.08 -21.35 -14.42
CA TRP A 141 -21.91 -20.80 -15.47
C TRP A 141 -22.49 -21.92 -16.36
N PRO A 142 -23.70 -21.74 -16.93
CA PRO A 142 -24.29 -22.70 -17.86
C PRO A 142 -23.40 -22.88 -19.11
N ASP A 143 -23.30 -24.12 -19.61
CA ASP A 143 -22.38 -24.49 -20.70
C ASP A 143 -22.54 -23.67 -22.00
N ASP A 144 -23.71 -23.08 -22.22
CA ASP A 144 -24.03 -22.31 -23.43
C ASP A 144 -23.31 -20.96 -23.53
N ASP A 145 -22.87 -20.37 -22.40
CA ASP A 145 -22.20 -19.04 -22.35
C ASP A 145 -20.68 -19.12 -22.13
N LEU A 146 -20.15 -20.34 -21.93
CA LEU A 146 -18.74 -20.57 -21.60
C LEU A 146 -17.73 -20.08 -22.68
N PRO A 147 -17.99 -20.23 -24.00
CA PRO A 147 -17.01 -19.83 -25.02
C PRO A 147 -16.72 -18.32 -25.05
N GLU A 148 -17.74 -17.49 -24.82
CA GLU A 148 -17.61 -16.03 -24.84
C GLU A 148 -16.95 -15.51 -23.54
N ALA A 149 -17.30 -16.11 -22.40
CA ALA A 149 -16.71 -15.76 -21.12
C ALA A 149 -15.23 -16.19 -21.02
N VAL A 150 -14.85 -17.34 -21.57
CA VAL A 150 -13.43 -17.77 -21.66
C VAL A 150 -12.63 -16.83 -22.56
N HIS A 151 -13.18 -16.43 -23.71
CA HIS A 151 -12.52 -15.48 -24.62
C HIS A 151 -12.26 -14.12 -23.96
N TRP A 152 -13.24 -13.62 -23.20
CA TRP A 152 -13.12 -12.37 -22.45
C TRP A 152 -12.04 -12.44 -21.36
N VAL A 153 -11.98 -13.53 -20.59
CA VAL A 153 -10.94 -13.75 -19.56
C VAL A 153 -9.55 -13.86 -20.17
N GLU A 154 -9.41 -14.52 -21.32
CA GLU A 154 -8.13 -14.60 -22.05
C GLU A 154 -7.65 -13.24 -22.56
N GLN A 155 -8.57 -12.37 -23.01
CA GLN A 155 -8.22 -11.00 -23.42
C GLN A 155 -7.71 -10.18 -22.25
N ILE A 156 -8.41 -10.20 -21.11
CA ILE A 156 -7.99 -9.50 -19.89
C ILE A 156 -6.62 -10.00 -19.45
N ALA A 157 -6.41 -11.32 -19.38
CA ALA A 157 -5.12 -11.89 -18.98
C ALA A 157 -3.96 -11.51 -19.91
N LYS A 158 -4.24 -11.20 -21.19
CA LYS A 158 -3.26 -10.76 -22.17
C LYS A 158 -2.91 -9.28 -22.01
N GLU A 159 -3.89 -8.44 -21.68
CA GLU A 159 -3.69 -7.02 -21.38
C GLU A 159 -2.86 -6.80 -20.11
N PHE A 160 -3.02 -7.66 -19.09
CA PHE A 160 -2.21 -7.59 -17.87
C PHE A 160 -0.78 -8.13 -18.04
N ARG A 161 -0.44 -8.82 -19.14
CA ARG A 161 0.90 -9.37 -19.41
C ARG A 161 1.79 -8.49 -20.31
N SER A 162 1.27 -7.40 -20.89
CA SER A 162 2.05 -6.48 -21.75
C SER A 162 2.49 -5.24 -20.98
#